data_AF-A0A3Q3JWB1-F1
#
_entry.id   AF-A0A3Q3JWB1-F1
#
_cell.length_a   1.000
_cell.length_b   1.000
_cell.length_c   1.000
_cell.angle_alpha   90.00
_cell.angle_beta   90.00
_cell.angle_gamma   90.00
#
_symmetry.space_group_name_H-M   'P 1'
#
loop_
_entity.id
_entity.type
_entity.pdbx_description
1 polymer ?
#
loop_
_entity_poly.entity_id
_entity_poly.type
_entity_poly.pdbx_seq_one_letter_code
_entity_poly.pdbx_strand_id
1 'polypeptide(L)'
;MACLPQILWQEKNKMEHKSQEVLDINPRVRLPSFKHADIIGNESYAVCFYLEVSFKSQGNKLIPDSPAEQVLMYQCIFEGLTFYEKLTKTKKLNPFISNVKPSVCERHDSALKKNREALVTELKLWKGYLQEGNVINPDVNCSCALFRLSAENFPKLAEYYAQLKERPSIKASWPPRWLEHPKGQVTLKDI
;
A
#
# COMPACT_ATOMS: atom_id res chain seq x y z
N MET A 1 7.81 32.56 -2.63
CA MET A 1 6.64 31.66 -2.69
C MET A 1 7.17 30.24 -2.74
N ALA A 2 6.97 29.43 -1.71
CA ALA A 2 7.31 28.01 -1.78
C ALA A 2 6.28 27.32 -2.70
N CYS A 3 6.74 26.68 -3.77
CA CYS A 3 5.89 25.87 -4.62
C CYS A 3 5.47 24.63 -3.82
N LEU A 4 4.18 24.37 -3.65
CA LEU A 4 3.73 23.17 -2.95
C LEU A 4 3.93 21.95 -3.86
N PRO A 5 4.35 20.79 -3.33
CA PRO A 5 4.43 19.56 -4.11
C PRO A 5 3.06 19.20 -4.69
N GLN A 6 3.00 18.90 -5.98
CA GLN A 6 1.78 18.51 -6.68
C GLN A 6 1.79 17.01 -6.95
N ILE A 7 0.77 16.32 -6.45
CA ILE A 7 0.44 14.95 -6.82
C ILE A 7 -0.83 15.02 -7.66
N LEU A 8 -0.76 14.58 -8.91
CA LEU A 8 -1.93 14.47 -9.76
C LEU A 8 -2.75 13.25 -9.33
N TRP A 9 -3.67 13.46 -8.39
CA TRP A 9 -4.67 12.46 -8.00
C TRP A 9 -5.81 12.48 -9.00
N GLN A 10 -5.71 11.63 -10.01
CA GLN A 10 -6.68 11.59 -11.11
C GLN A 10 -7.54 10.32 -11.07
N GLU A 11 -8.83 10.46 -11.33
CA GLU A 11 -9.76 9.35 -11.25
C GLU A 11 -9.51 8.35 -12.38
N LYS A 12 -9.11 7.13 -12.03
CA LYS A 12 -8.87 6.06 -13.01
C LYS A 12 -10.11 5.76 -13.88
N ASN A 13 -11.31 5.87 -13.31
CA ASN A 13 -12.57 5.55 -14.01
C ASN A 13 -12.98 6.60 -15.04
N LYS A 14 -12.49 7.84 -14.89
CA LYS A 14 -12.69 8.93 -15.85
C LYS A 14 -11.55 9.02 -16.87
N MET A 15 -10.62 8.06 -16.83
CA MET A 15 -9.43 8.01 -17.70
C MET A 15 -8.51 9.24 -17.57
N GLU A 16 -8.69 10.05 -16.52
CA GLU A 16 -7.96 11.30 -16.32
C GLU A 16 -6.44 11.05 -16.30
N HIS A 17 -6.00 9.97 -15.64
CA HIS A 17 -4.59 9.51 -15.62
C HIS A 17 -3.94 9.29 -17.01
N LYS A 18 -4.70 9.34 -18.10
CA LYS A 18 -4.21 9.33 -19.49
C LYS A 18 -4.16 10.70 -20.16
N SER A 19 -4.41 11.77 -19.40
CA SER A 19 -4.34 13.14 -19.86
C SER A 19 -2.94 13.49 -20.36
N GLN A 20 -2.87 14.51 -21.22
CA GLN A 20 -1.60 15.00 -21.73
C GLN A 20 -0.69 15.49 -20.60
N GLU A 21 -1.26 16.15 -19.59
CA GLU A 21 -0.53 16.62 -18.40
C GLU A 21 0.21 15.48 -17.67
N VAL A 22 -0.43 14.31 -17.54
CA VAL A 22 0.22 13.12 -16.95
C VAL A 22 1.24 12.53 -17.89
N LEU A 23 0.95 12.44 -19.20
CA LEU A 23 1.89 11.94 -20.21
C LEU A 23 3.19 12.74 -20.24
N ASP A 24 3.09 14.07 -20.11
CA ASP A 24 4.22 15.00 -20.17
C ASP A 24 5.23 14.78 -19.05
N ILE A 25 4.77 14.31 -17.87
CA ILE A 25 5.65 14.06 -16.71
C ILE A 25 5.87 12.57 -16.42
N ASN A 26 4.98 11.69 -16.91
CA ASN A 26 5.03 10.26 -16.69
C ASN A 26 4.66 9.49 -17.97
N PRO A 27 5.65 9.13 -18.82
CA PRO A 27 5.38 8.42 -20.07
C PRO A 27 4.83 7.00 -19.86
N ARG A 28 4.86 6.47 -18.63
CA ARG A 28 4.22 5.18 -18.30
C ARG A 28 2.72 5.29 -18.09
N VAL A 29 2.18 6.50 -17.99
CA VAL A 29 0.74 6.77 -17.82
C VAL A 29 0.18 6.06 -16.59
N ARG A 30 0.87 6.24 -15.47
CA ARG A 30 0.57 5.58 -14.19
C ARG A 30 0.53 6.59 -13.06
N LEU A 31 -0.02 6.15 -11.93
CA LEU A 31 0.00 6.90 -10.68
C LEU A 31 0.99 6.24 -9.71
N PRO A 32 1.65 7.03 -8.84
CA PRO A 32 1.61 8.49 -8.81
C PRO A 32 2.36 9.13 -10.01
N SER A 33 1.95 10.34 -10.38
CA SER A 33 2.74 11.25 -11.21
C SER A 33 2.93 12.52 -10.40
N PHE A 34 4.17 12.81 -10.03
CA PHE A 34 4.53 13.84 -9.05
C PHE A 34 5.49 14.86 -9.63
N LYS A 35 5.26 16.13 -9.29
CA LYS A 35 6.12 17.24 -9.65
C LYS A 35 6.25 18.21 -8.47
N HIS A 36 7.48 18.66 -8.22
CA HIS A 36 7.77 19.74 -7.29
C HIS A 36 8.87 20.64 -7.88
N ALA A 37 8.51 21.87 -8.24
CA ALA A 37 9.32 22.73 -9.11
C ALA A 37 9.74 21.97 -10.40
N ASP A 38 11.04 21.85 -10.67
CA ASP A 38 11.59 21.15 -11.83
C ASP A 38 11.85 19.66 -11.59
N ILE A 39 11.54 19.15 -10.39
CA ILE A 39 11.77 17.76 -10.00
C ILE A 39 10.52 16.93 -10.33
N ILE A 40 10.71 15.88 -11.12
CA ILE A 40 9.66 14.92 -11.50
C ILE A 40 9.96 13.56 -10.86
N GLY A 41 8.95 12.96 -10.23
CA GLY A 41 9.02 11.62 -9.63
C GLY A 41 7.76 10.82 -9.95
N ASN A 42 7.89 9.55 -10.32
CA ASN A 42 6.76 8.73 -10.77
C ASN A 42 6.66 7.37 -10.08
N GLU A 43 7.66 7.03 -9.27
CA GLU A 43 7.67 5.82 -8.44
C GLU A 43 7.32 6.24 -7.01
N SER A 44 6.34 5.58 -6.39
CA SER A 44 5.79 6.01 -5.10
C SER A 44 6.82 6.04 -3.97
N TYR A 45 7.68 5.02 -3.85
CA TYR A 45 8.75 5.00 -2.85
C TYR A 45 9.79 6.08 -3.12
N ALA A 46 10.16 6.30 -4.39
CA ALA A 46 11.09 7.38 -4.73
C ALA A 46 10.52 8.75 -4.33
N VAL A 47 9.22 8.99 -4.56
CA VAL A 47 8.54 10.22 -4.12
C VAL A 47 8.51 10.31 -2.59
N CYS A 48 8.20 9.23 -1.88
CA CYS A 48 8.22 9.22 -0.42
C CYS A 48 9.61 9.54 0.16
N PHE A 49 10.67 8.94 -0.38
CA PHE A 49 12.04 9.24 0.05
C PHE A 49 12.46 10.67 -0.29
N TYR A 50 12.07 11.17 -1.48
CA TYR A 50 12.29 12.56 -1.84
C TYR A 50 11.63 13.52 -0.83
N LEU A 51 10.38 13.25 -0.47
CA LEU A 51 9.63 14.07 0.48
C LEU A 51 10.26 14.02 1.88
N GLU A 52 10.65 12.84 2.36
CA GLU A 52 11.36 12.75 3.64
C GLU A 52 12.65 13.56 3.62
N VAL A 53 13.53 13.35 2.63
CA VAL A 53 14.83 14.05 2.58
C VAL A 53 14.66 15.57 2.46
N SER A 54 13.71 16.01 1.63
CA SER A 54 13.50 17.43 1.33
C SER A 54 12.76 18.19 2.44
N PHE A 55 11.92 17.50 3.21
CA PHE A 55 11.03 18.11 4.20
C PHE A 55 11.19 17.52 5.61
N LYS A 56 12.26 16.76 5.90
CA LYS A 56 12.52 16.14 7.23
C LYS A 56 12.49 17.10 8.43
N SER A 57 12.65 18.41 8.20
CA SER A 57 12.57 19.44 9.23
C SER A 57 11.16 20.01 9.43
N GLN A 58 10.18 19.60 8.64
CA GLN A 58 8.82 20.15 8.59
C GLN A 58 7.75 19.17 9.09
N GLY A 59 8.02 18.49 10.20
CA GLY A 59 7.05 17.60 10.83
C GLY A 59 7.69 16.38 11.47
N ASN A 60 6.96 15.26 11.46
CA ASN A 60 7.45 13.99 11.99
C ASN A 60 8.43 13.37 11.00
N LYS A 61 9.62 13.01 11.48
CA LYS A 61 10.56 12.19 10.71
C LYS A 61 9.96 10.79 10.50
N LEU A 62 9.93 10.35 9.25
CA LEU A 62 9.48 9.00 8.91
C LEU A 62 10.66 8.02 8.88
N ILE A 63 11.87 8.50 8.58
CA ILE A 63 13.09 7.68 8.57
C ILE A 63 13.90 7.95 9.84
N PRO A 64 14.23 6.91 10.63
CA PRO A 64 15.09 7.06 11.81
C PRO A 64 16.49 7.58 11.46
N ASP A 65 17.17 8.20 12.42
CA ASP A 65 18.55 8.68 12.21
C ASP A 65 19.60 7.56 12.40
N SER A 66 19.29 6.53 13.19
CA SER A 66 20.22 5.42 13.48
C SER A 66 20.35 4.46 12.30
N PRO A 67 21.57 4.10 11.87
CA PRO A 67 21.76 3.09 10.82
C PRO A 67 21.11 1.74 11.15
N ALA A 68 21.10 1.34 12.42
CA ALA A 68 20.50 0.09 12.87
C ALA A 68 18.97 0.10 12.73
N GLU A 69 18.33 1.25 13.00
CA GLU A 69 16.89 1.40 12.85
C GLU A 69 16.50 1.56 11.37
N GLN A 70 17.33 2.27 10.59
CA GLN A 70 17.13 2.43 9.15
C GLN A 70 17.15 1.10 8.41
N VAL A 71 18.11 0.20 8.70
CA VAL A 71 18.17 -1.09 8.00
C VAL A 71 16.92 -1.93 8.24
N LEU A 72 16.40 -1.93 9.47
CA LEU A 72 15.15 -2.62 9.82
C LEU A 72 13.93 -1.99 9.13
N MET A 73 13.86 -0.66 9.10
CA MET A 73 12.80 0.07 8.41
C MET A 73 12.82 -0.21 6.90
N TYR A 74 13.98 -0.11 6.24
CA TYR A 74 14.09 -0.40 4.81
C TYR A 74 13.76 -1.85 4.49
N GLN A 75 14.21 -2.80 5.32
CA GLN A 75 13.84 -4.20 5.18
C GLN A 75 12.31 -4.36 5.20
N CYS A 76 11.64 -3.79 6.20
CA CYS A 76 10.18 -3.82 6.32
C CYS A 76 9.48 -3.18 5.09
N ILE A 77 9.95 -2.02 4.61
CA ILE A 77 9.40 -1.34 3.43
C ILE A 77 9.46 -2.24 2.19
N PHE A 78 10.61 -2.86 1.92
CA PHE A 78 10.82 -3.65 0.71
C PHE A 78 10.25 -5.07 0.82
N GLU A 79 10.22 -5.69 2.01
CA GLU A 79 9.49 -6.94 2.25
C GLU A 79 7.97 -6.75 2.03
N GLY A 80 7.45 -5.54 2.31
CA GLY A 80 6.07 -5.16 2.01
C GLY A 80 5.67 -5.37 0.54
N LEU A 81 6.62 -5.27 -0.40
CA LEU A 81 6.39 -5.56 -1.82
C LEU A 81 6.05 -7.04 -2.05
N THR A 82 6.79 -7.94 -1.39
CA THR A 82 6.55 -9.38 -1.44
C THR A 82 5.19 -9.74 -0.85
N PHE A 83 4.83 -9.11 0.28
CA PHE A 83 3.50 -9.24 0.86
C PHE A 83 2.40 -8.81 -0.12
N TYR A 84 2.54 -7.62 -0.72
CA TYR A 84 1.57 -7.10 -1.67
C TYR A 84 1.43 -7.98 -2.91
N GLU A 85 2.53 -8.57 -3.39
CA GLU A 85 2.50 -9.52 -4.50
C GLU A 85 1.69 -10.78 -4.16
N LYS A 86 1.97 -11.40 -3.00
CA LYS A 86 1.25 -12.59 -2.52
C LYS A 86 -0.24 -12.30 -2.30
N LEU A 87 -0.55 -11.15 -1.71
CA LEU A 87 -1.92 -10.66 -1.54
C LEU A 87 -2.62 -10.43 -2.90
N THR A 88 -1.91 -9.89 -3.88
CA THR A 88 -2.50 -9.63 -5.21
C THR A 88 -2.74 -10.92 -5.98
N LYS A 89 -1.86 -11.91 -5.86
CA LYS A 89 -2.04 -13.25 -6.42
C LYS A 89 -3.33 -13.88 -5.88
N THR A 90 -3.58 -13.83 -4.57
CA THR A 90 -4.85 -14.35 -3.99
C THR A 90 -6.08 -13.50 -4.36
N LYS A 91 -5.94 -12.18 -4.56
CA LYS A 91 -7.03 -11.30 -5.04
C LYS A 91 -7.44 -11.54 -6.48
N LYS A 92 -6.48 -11.72 -7.41
CA LYS A 92 -6.75 -12.05 -8.83
C LYS A 92 -7.50 -13.37 -8.99
N LEU A 93 -7.36 -14.24 -7.99
CA LEU A 93 -8.00 -15.53 -7.88
C LEU A 93 -9.40 -15.49 -7.27
N ASN A 94 -9.79 -14.35 -6.68
CA ASN A 94 -11.14 -14.14 -6.15
C ASN A 94 -11.94 -13.23 -7.11
N PRO A 95 -12.85 -13.78 -7.93
CA PRO A 95 -13.66 -13.01 -8.87
C PRO A 95 -14.63 -12.01 -8.19
N PHE A 96 -14.84 -12.11 -6.88
CA PHE A 96 -15.62 -11.12 -6.11
C PHE A 96 -14.78 -9.92 -5.66
N ILE A 97 -13.44 -9.97 -5.79
CA ILE A 97 -12.51 -8.91 -5.37
C ILE A 97 -11.88 -8.19 -6.56
N SER A 98 -11.77 -8.87 -7.70
CA SER A 98 -11.14 -8.37 -8.90
C SER A 98 -12.08 -8.48 -10.10
N ASN A 99 -12.25 -7.37 -10.83
CA ASN A 99 -12.91 -7.37 -12.15
C ASN A 99 -12.06 -8.06 -13.24
N VAL A 100 -10.94 -8.69 -12.86
CA VAL A 100 -10.02 -9.40 -13.76
C VAL A 100 -10.36 -10.88 -13.71
N LYS A 101 -10.74 -11.45 -14.85
CA LYS A 101 -10.90 -12.91 -14.98
C LYS A 101 -9.51 -13.55 -14.90
N PRO A 102 -9.25 -14.47 -13.95
CA PRO A 102 -8.00 -15.21 -13.93
C PRO A 102 -7.83 -16.03 -15.21
N SER A 103 -6.59 -16.18 -15.66
CA SER A 103 -6.22 -17.07 -16.77
C SER A 103 -6.61 -18.52 -16.47
N VAL A 104 -6.69 -19.37 -17.50
CA VAL A 104 -7.01 -20.80 -17.36
C VAL A 104 -6.09 -21.49 -16.33
N CYS A 105 -4.80 -21.18 -16.35
CA CYS A 105 -3.81 -21.74 -15.42
C CYS A 105 -3.97 -21.23 -13.99
N GLU A 106 -4.40 -19.97 -13.81
CA GLU A 106 -4.68 -19.40 -12.49
C GLU A 106 -5.95 -20.02 -11.87
N ARG A 107 -6.90 -20.52 -12.66
CA ARG A 107 -8.14 -21.14 -12.17
C ARG A 107 -7.97 -22.55 -11.59
N HIS A 108 -6.78 -23.14 -11.64
CA HIS A 108 -6.57 -24.50 -11.15
C HIS A 108 -6.56 -24.53 -9.60
N ASP A 109 -7.31 -25.45 -9.00
CA ASP A 109 -7.45 -25.56 -7.53
C ASP A 109 -6.10 -25.71 -6.80
N SER A 110 -5.12 -26.34 -7.43
CA SER A 110 -3.76 -26.45 -6.88
C SER A 110 -3.03 -25.09 -6.80
N ALA A 111 -3.22 -24.20 -7.79
CA ALA A 111 -2.64 -22.86 -7.79
C ALA A 111 -3.34 -21.97 -6.75
N LEU A 112 -4.66 -22.10 -6.62
CA LEU A 112 -5.44 -21.45 -5.57
C LEU A 112 -4.96 -21.82 -4.17
N LYS A 113 -4.84 -23.11 -3.90
CA LYS A 113 -4.37 -23.64 -2.61
C LYS A 113 -2.95 -23.16 -2.30
N LYS A 114 -2.01 -23.33 -3.24
CA LYS A 114 -0.61 -22.90 -3.08
C LYS A 114 -0.49 -21.40 -2.77
N ASN A 115 -1.24 -20.55 -3.48
CA ASN A 115 -1.18 -19.10 -3.26
C ASN A 115 -1.81 -18.69 -1.91
N ARG A 116 -2.88 -19.36 -1.47
CA ARG A 116 -3.44 -19.15 -0.12
C ARG A 116 -2.45 -19.53 0.96
N GLU A 117 -1.85 -20.72 0.86
CA GLU A 117 -0.83 -21.19 1.81
C GLU A 117 0.39 -20.24 1.88
N ALA A 118 0.85 -19.76 0.71
CA ALA A 118 1.93 -18.78 0.65
C ALA A 118 1.57 -17.46 1.34
N LEU A 119 0.34 -16.98 1.21
CA LEU A 119 -0.13 -15.77 1.90
C LEU A 119 -0.29 -15.99 3.41
N VAL A 120 -0.79 -17.15 3.85
CA VAL A 120 -0.87 -17.47 5.29
C VAL A 120 0.52 -17.51 5.93
N THR A 121 1.50 -18.13 5.26
CA THR A 121 2.89 -18.14 5.73
C THR A 121 3.47 -16.74 5.82
N GLU A 122 3.22 -15.90 4.81
CA GLU A 122 3.62 -14.50 4.83
C GLU A 122 3.00 -13.75 6.02
N LEU A 123 1.68 -13.86 6.22
CA LEU A 123 0.99 -13.20 7.34
C LEU A 123 1.51 -13.61 8.72
N LYS A 124 1.99 -14.86 8.87
CA LYS A 124 2.66 -15.31 10.10
C LYS A 124 3.99 -14.59 10.33
N LEU A 125 4.77 -14.31 9.28
CA LEU A 125 6.01 -13.53 9.38
C LEU A 125 5.71 -12.10 9.84
N TRP A 126 4.74 -11.43 9.21
CA TRP A 126 4.31 -10.08 9.59
C TRP A 126 3.76 -10.00 11.02
N LYS A 127 3.07 -11.05 11.47
CA LYS A 127 2.66 -11.17 12.87
C LYS A 127 3.87 -11.20 13.81
N GLY A 128 4.94 -11.90 13.45
CA GLY A 128 6.19 -11.92 14.22
C GLY A 128 6.79 -10.51 14.36
N TYR A 129 6.91 -9.77 13.25
CA TYR A 129 7.42 -8.40 13.26
C TYR A 129 6.61 -7.47 14.17
N LEU A 130 5.28 -7.59 14.15
CA LEU A 130 4.38 -6.81 15.03
C LEU A 130 4.44 -7.25 16.49
N GLN A 131 4.73 -8.52 16.78
CA GLN A 131 4.84 -9.03 18.14
C GLN A 131 6.10 -8.53 18.85
N GLU A 132 7.20 -8.37 18.11
CA GLU A 132 8.49 -7.93 18.64
C GLU A 132 8.63 -6.40 18.75
N GLY A 133 7.61 -5.64 18.32
CA GLY A 133 7.68 -4.18 18.28
C GLY A 133 8.62 -3.64 17.20
N ASN A 134 9.13 -4.50 16.31
CA ASN A 134 10.09 -4.18 15.26
C ASN A 134 9.47 -3.41 14.06
N VAL A 135 8.22 -2.98 14.17
CA VAL A 135 7.53 -2.23 13.12
C VAL A 135 7.83 -0.74 13.27
N ILE A 136 9.03 -0.39 12.84
CA ILE A 136 9.44 1.00 12.63
C ILE A 136 8.67 1.52 11.40
N ASN A 137 7.57 2.24 11.65
CA ASN A 137 6.87 3.15 10.73
C ASN A 137 6.72 2.70 9.24
N PRO A 138 6.01 1.59 8.92
CA PRO A 138 5.58 1.32 7.55
C PRO A 138 4.28 2.07 7.18
N ASP A 139 3.92 3.12 7.92
CA ASP A 139 2.62 3.82 7.86
C ASP A 139 2.23 4.27 6.46
N VAL A 140 3.23 4.53 5.61
CA VAL A 140 3.03 5.01 4.25
C VAL A 140 2.53 3.93 3.29
N ASN A 141 2.84 2.65 3.53
CA ASN A 141 2.54 1.57 2.56
C ASN A 141 1.71 0.40 3.12
N CYS A 142 1.85 0.07 4.41
CA CYS A 142 1.11 -1.06 4.99
C CYS A 142 -0.37 -0.73 5.26
N SER A 143 -0.72 0.53 5.51
CA SER A 143 -2.08 0.94 5.88
C SER A 143 -3.14 0.58 4.83
N CYS A 144 -2.86 0.73 3.53
CA CYS A 144 -3.83 0.44 2.46
C CYS A 144 -4.05 -1.05 2.20
N ALA A 145 -3.06 -1.91 2.48
CA ALA A 145 -3.14 -3.35 2.20
C ALA A 145 -3.83 -4.14 3.33
N LEU A 146 -3.69 -3.68 4.58
CA LEU A 146 -4.17 -4.37 5.79
C LEU A 146 -5.68 -4.31 5.99
N PHE A 147 -6.37 -3.40 5.31
CA PHE A 147 -7.82 -3.19 5.38
C PHE A 147 -8.69 -4.42 5.07
N ARG A 148 -8.10 -5.49 4.52
CA ARG A 148 -8.84 -6.62 3.95
C ARG A 148 -8.61 -7.96 4.65
N LEU A 149 -7.89 -7.97 5.77
CA LEU A 149 -7.55 -9.19 6.50
C LEU A 149 -8.59 -9.50 7.58
N SER A 150 -8.81 -10.79 7.85
CA SER A 150 -9.72 -11.26 8.91
C SER A 150 -9.18 -10.88 10.29
N ALA A 151 -9.97 -10.14 11.06
CA ALA A 151 -9.59 -9.75 12.42
C ALA A 151 -9.50 -10.95 13.38
N GLU A 152 -10.26 -12.01 13.11
CA GLU A 152 -10.28 -13.24 13.92
C GLU A 152 -8.96 -14.00 13.81
N ASN A 153 -8.40 -14.09 12.60
CA ASN A 153 -7.17 -14.85 12.34
C ASN A 153 -5.90 -14.04 12.68
N PHE A 154 -5.99 -12.71 12.65
CA PHE A 154 -4.84 -11.81 12.84
C PHE A 154 -5.14 -10.64 13.80
N PRO A 155 -5.39 -10.90 15.10
CA PRO A 155 -5.87 -9.89 16.05
C PRO A 155 -4.91 -8.71 16.26
N LYS A 156 -3.58 -8.96 16.35
CA LYS A 156 -2.58 -7.87 16.47
C LYS A 156 -2.50 -6.99 15.22
N LEU A 157 -2.72 -7.59 14.05
CA LEU A 157 -2.74 -6.87 12.79
C LEU A 157 -4.01 -6.03 12.65
N ALA A 158 -5.12 -6.56 13.14
CA ALA A 158 -6.38 -5.84 13.25
C ALA A 158 -6.30 -4.68 14.24
N GLU A 159 -5.61 -4.86 15.37
CA GLU A 159 -5.33 -3.80 16.34
C GLU A 159 -4.47 -2.69 15.72
N TYR A 160 -3.36 -3.05 15.08
CA TYR A 160 -2.52 -2.09 14.36
C TYR A 160 -3.31 -1.32 13.29
N TYR A 161 -4.12 -2.03 12.50
CA TYR A 161 -5.02 -1.40 11.53
C TYR A 161 -6.04 -0.46 12.19
N ALA A 162 -6.63 -0.88 13.33
CA ALA A 162 -7.59 -0.07 14.07
C ALA A 162 -6.97 1.22 14.61
N GLN A 163 -5.68 1.21 14.98
CA GLN A 163 -4.96 2.43 15.35
C GLN A 163 -4.67 3.31 14.13
N LEU A 164 -4.26 2.71 13.00
CA LEU A 164 -3.93 3.46 11.78
C LEU A 164 -5.13 4.20 11.19
N LYS A 165 -6.28 3.53 11.07
CA LYS A 165 -7.49 4.12 10.46
C LYS A 165 -8.00 5.36 11.20
N GLU A 166 -7.66 5.50 12.48
CA GLU A 166 -8.11 6.62 13.30
C GLU A 166 -7.24 7.88 13.13
N ARG A 167 -6.04 7.74 12.56
CA ARG A 167 -5.09 8.85 12.39
C ARG A 167 -5.67 9.94 11.47
N PRO A 168 -5.56 11.23 11.83
CA PRO A 168 -6.08 12.32 11.01
C PRO A 168 -5.55 12.33 9.56
N SER A 169 -4.25 12.07 9.38
CA SER A 169 -3.62 12.00 8.05
C SER A 169 -4.19 10.88 7.17
N ILE A 170 -4.50 9.73 7.78
CA ILE A 170 -5.09 8.58 7.10
C ILE A 170 -6.56 8.85 6.76
N LYS A 171 -7.34 9.43 7.68
CA LYS A 171 -8.73 9.85 7.40
C LYS A 171 -8.80 10.88 6.28
N ALA A 172 -7.90 11.86 6.27
CA ALA A 172 -7.87 12.92 5.26
C ALA A 172 -7.46 12.41 3.86
N SER A 173 -6.67 11.34 3.79
CA SER A 173 -6.21 10.74 2.53
C SER A 173 -7.03 9.51 2.10
N TRP A 174 -8.08 9.16 2.83
CA TRP A 174 -8.90 7.99 2.53
C TRP A 174 -9.64 8.17 1.20
N PRO A 175 -9.61 7.20 0.28
CA PRO A 175 -10.36 7.30 -0.96
C PRO A 175 -11.85 7.51 -0.67
N PRO A 176 -12.50 8.61 -1.12
CA PRO A 176 -13.88 8.93 -0.75
C PRO A 176 -14.87 7.80 -1.03
N ARG A 177 -14.70 7.11 -2.17
CA ARG A 177 -15.52 5.96 -2.57
C ARG A 177 -15.50 4.79 -1.59
N TRP A 178 -14.44 4.65 -0.78
CA TRP A 178 -14.36 3.57 0.21
C TRP A 178 -15.22 3.84 1.44
N LEU A 179 -15.60 5.10 1.69
CA LEU A 179 -16.53 5.49 2.75
C LEU A 179 -17.99 5.30 2.32
N GLU A 180 -18.27 5.46 1.03
CA GLU A 180 -19.62 5.36 0.43
C GLU A 180 -20.14 3.91 0.36
N HIS A 181 -19.24 2.91 0.33
CA HIS A 181 -19.59 1.49 0.21
C HIS A 181 -18.89 0.60 1.25
N PRO A 182 -19.27 0.65 2.54
CA PRO A 182 -18.69 -0.21 3.57
C PRO A 182 -18.97 -1.71 3.34
N LYS A 183 -20.02 -2.05 2.57
CA LYS A 183 -20.45 -3.44 2.30
C LYS A 183 -19.69 -4.14 1.17
N GLY A 184 -18.77 -3.47 0.48
CA GLY A 184 -18.07 -4.01 -0.70
C GLY A 184 -16.70 -4.63 -0.44
N GLN A 185 -16.23 -4.63 0.81
CA GLN A 185 -14.91 -5.17 1.13
C GLN A 185 -15.06 -6.61 1.56
N VAL A 186 -14.93 -7.50 0.59
CA VAL A 186 -14.72 -8.93 0.84
C VAL A 186 -13.50 -9.04 1.75
N THR A 187 -13.78 -9.32 3.02
CA THR A 187 -12.81 -9.78 4.00
C THR A 187 -12.23 -11.09 3.47
N LEU A 188 -10.93 -11.28 3.56
CA LEU A 188 -10.31 -12.59 3.34
C LEU A 188 -10.71 -13.53 4.49
N LYS A 189 -12.02 -13.82 4.66
CA LYS A 189 -12.56 -14.60 5.78
C LYS A 189 -12.03 -16.03 5.80
N ASP A 190 -11.65 -16.54 4.63
CA ASP A 190 -11.10 -17.88 4.45
C ASP A 190 -9.55 -17.94 4.51
N ILE A 191 -8.91 -16.86 5.00
CA ILE A 191 -7.45 -16.74 5.22
C ILE A 191 -7.20 -16.33 6.66
#